data_AF-A0A7H1BB84-F1
#
_entry.id   AF-A0A7H1BB84-F1
#
_cell.length_a   1.000
_cell.length_b   1.000
_cell.length_c   1.000
_cell.angle_alpha   90.00
_cell.angle_beta   90.00
_cell.angle_gamma   90.00
#
_symmetry.space_group_name_H-M   'P 1'
#
loop_
_entity.id
_entity.type
_entity.pdbx_description
1 polymer ?
#
loop_
_entity_poly.entity_id
_entity_poly.type
_entity_poly.pdbx_seq_one_letter_code
_entity_poly.pdbx_strand_id
1 'polypeptide(L)' 'MPFDLTAEVGVDLACARDPDGHARGWYDIRVSAAALRRLGLHPDQPTAHRAPGSFPPGR' A
#
# COMPACT_ATOMS: atom_id res chain seq x y z
N MET A 1 -15.87 9.67 0.06
CA MET A 1 -14.59 8.93 -0.13
C MET A 1 -13.46 9.96 -0.12
N PRO A 2 -12.42 9.84 0.75
CA PRO A 2 -11.41 10.88 0.97
C PRO A 2 -10.32 10.98 -0.12
N PHE A 3 -10.36 10.07 -1.11
CA PHE A 3 -9.41 9.96 -2.19
C PHE A 3 -10.11 9.99 -3.54
N ASP A 4 -9.45 10.56 -4.54
CA ASP A 4 -9.78 10.29 -5.93
C ASP A 4 -9.22 8.91 -6.32
N LEU A 5 -10.10 7.95 -6.57
CA LEU A 5 -9.71 6.57 -6.88
C LEU A 5 -9.01 6.42 -8.25
N THR A 6 -9.14 7.40 -9.13
CA THR A 6 -8.56 7.35 -10.48
C THR A 6 -7.18 8.01 -10.55
N ALA A 7 -6.92 8.98 -9.67
CA ALA A 7 -5.68 9.77 -9.67
C ALA A 7 -4.80 9.55 -8.43
N GLU A 8 -5.38 9.18 -7.29
CA GLU A 8 -4.67 9.16 -6.01
C GLU A 8 -4.46 7.76 -5.44
N VAL A 9 -5.14 6.75 -5.98
CA VAL A 9 -5.05 5.36 -5.52
C VAL A 9 -4.70 4.44 -6.69
N GLY A 10 -3.56 3.75 -6.57
CA GLY A 10 -3.18 2.65 -7.44
C GLY A 10 -3.37 1.33 -6.71
N VAL A 11 -3.88 0.33 -7.41
CA VAL A 11 -4.04 -1.04 -6.89
C VAL A 11 -3.40 -2.00 -7.86
N ASP A 12 -2.36 -2.69 -7.41
CA ASP A 12 -1.71 -3.76 -8.16
C ASP A 12 -1.98 -5.11 -7.49
N LEU A 13 -2.04 -6.16 -8.29
CA LEU A 13 -2.19 -7.53 -7.82
C LEU A 13 -0.91 -8.31 -8.11
N ALA A 14 -0.30 -8.84 -7.05
CA ALA A 14 0.80 -9.80 -7.15
C ALA A 14 0.30 -11.18 -6.73
N CYS A 15 0.56 -12.19 -7.54
CA CYS A 15 0.23 -13.58 -7.24
C CYS A 15 1.51 -14.42 -7.32
N ALA A 16 1.79 -15.20 -6.28
CA ALA A 16 2.92 -16.12 -6.27
C ALA A 16 2.58 -17.38 -5.48
N ARG A 17 3.42 -18.40 -5.61
CA ARG A 17 3.40 -19.54 -4.70
C ARG A 17 4.15 -19.16 -3.43
N ASP A 18 3.62 -19.53 -2.27
CA ASP A 18 4.37 -19.42 -1.02
C ASP A 18 5.41 -20.56 -0.91
N PRO A 19 6.31 -20.52 0.11
CA PRO A 19 7.34 -21.55 0.27
C PRO A 19 6.81 -22.98 0.39
N ASP A 20 5.55 -23.15 0.78
CA ASP A 20 4.86 -24.44 0.92
C ASP A 20 4.14 -24.87 -0.37
N GLY A 21 4.20 -24.04 -1.43
CA GLY A 21 3.59 -24.32 -2.73
C GLY A 21 2.10 -23.96 -2.82
N HIS A 22 1.53 -23.27 -1.84
CA HIS A 22 0.16 -22.79 -1.93
C HIS A 22 0.09 -21.51 -2.76
N ALA A 23 -1.01 -21.33 -3.50
CA ALA A 23 -1.25 -20.08 -4.22
C ALA A 23 -1.55 -18.98 -3.21
N ARG A 24 -0.81 -17.87 -3.28
CA ARG A 24 -0.99 -16.69 -2.44
C ARG A 24 -1.06 -15.44 -3.32
N GLY A 25 -1.95 -14.53 -2.95
CA GLY A 25 -2.13 -13.24 -3.61
C GLY A 25 -1.93 -12.09 -2.62
N TRP A 26 -1.42 -10.97 -3.13
CA TRP A 26 -1.26 -9.71 -2.42
C TRP A 26 -1.83 -8.58 -3.26
N TYR A 27 -2.60 -7.71 -2.62
CA TYR A 27 -2.93 -6.41 -3.20
C TYR A 27 -1.94 -5.38 -2.68
N ASP A 28 -1.28 -4.69 -3.60
CA ASP A 28 -0.41 -3.57 -3.30
C ASP A 28 -1.17 -2.27 -3.57
N ILE A 29 -1.51 -1.58 -2.48
CA ILE A 29 -2.29 -0.35 -2.51
C ILE A 29 -1.33 0.82 -2.34
N ARG A 30 -1.17 1.60 -3.41
CA ARG A 30 -0.36 2.81 -3.43
C ARG A 30 -1.26 4.02 -3.34
N VAL A 31 -1.00 4.91 -2.39
CA VAL A 31 -1.72 6.17 -2.25
C VAL A 31 -0.76 7.33 -2.47
N SER A 32 -1.18 8.33 -3.25
CA SER A 32 -0.43 9.57 -3.44
C SER A 32 -0.10 10.20 -2.09
N ALA A 33 1.18 10.53 -1.87
CA ALA A 33 1.62 11.18 -0.63
C ALA A 33 0.86 12.49 -0.38
N ALA A 34 0.62 13.29 -1.43
CA ALA A 34 -0.13 14.53 -1.32
C ALA A 34 -1.56 14.32 -0.76
N ALA A 35 -2.19 13.19 -1.10
CA ALA A 35 -3.51 12.83 -0.58
C ALA A 35 -3.44 12.42 0.91
N LEU A 36 -2.38 11.72 1.32
CA LEU A 36 -2.16 11.33 2.72
C LEU A 36 -2.02 12.53 3.67
N ARG A 37 -1.54 13.68 3.18
CA ARG A 37 -1.42 14.91 4.01
C ARG A 37 -2.74 15.35 4.63
N ARG A 38 -3.86 15.16 3.93
CA ARG A 38 -5.21 15.52 4.41
C ARG A 38 -5.63 14.72 5.65
N LEU A 39 -5.04 13.54 5.82
CA LEU A 39 -5.35 12.62 6.90
C LEU A 39 -4.29 12.61 8.00
N GLY A 40 -3.24 13.44 7.90
CA GLY A 40 -2.12 13.40 8.86
C GLY A 40 -1.18 12.20 8.66
N LEU A 41 -1.28 11.49 7.53
CA LEU A 41 -0.56 10.23 7.27
C LEU A 41 0.63 10.41 6.32
N HIS A 42 1.01 11.65 6.00
CA HIS A 42 2.19 11.91 5.18
C HIS A 42 3.47 11.58 5.95
N PRO A 43 4.51 11.00 5.33
CA PRO A 43 5.77 10.68 6.01
C PRO A 43 6.39 11.85 6.79
N ASP A 44 6.24 13.08 6.28
CA ASP A 44 6.75 14.29 6.94
C ASP A 44 5.84 14.85 8.05
N GLN A 45 4.67 14.22 8.32
CA GLN A 45 3.78 14.64 9.41
C GLN A 45 4.07 13.86 10.70
N PRO A 46 4.05 14.52 11.87
CA PRO A 46 4.39 13.87 13.15
C PRO A 46 3.50 12.68 13.53
N THR A 47 2.27 12.67 13.02
CA THR A 47 1.26 11.63 13.29
C THR A 47 1.43 10.39 12.41
N ALA A 48 2.30 10.44 11.39
CA ALA A 48 2.51 9.32 10.49
C ALA A 48 3.53 8.34 11.07
N HIS A 49 3.08 7.11 11.34
CA HIS A 49 3.93 6.02 11.79
C HIS A 49 3.88 4.88 10.78
N ARG A 50 5.06 4.42 10.34
CA ARG A 50 5.15 3.25 9.46
C ARG A 50 4.99 1.98 10.31
N ALA A 51 3.95 1.21 10.05
CA ALA A 51 3.81 -0.11 10.66
C ALA A 51 4.91 -1.05 10.13
N PRO A 52 5.47 -1.94 10.97
CA PRO A 52 6.29 -3.04 10.47
C PRO A 52 5.42 -3.91 9.56
N GLY A 53 5.93 -4.27 8.38
CA GLY A 53 5.15 -4.98 7.38
C GLY A 53 6.02 -5.91 6.52
N SER A 54 5.41 -7.01 6.10
CA SER A 54 5.95 -7.87 5.05
C SER A 54 5.62 -7.27 3.68
N PHE A 55 6.60 -7.25 2.79
CA PHE A 55 6.41 -6.80 1.41
C PHE A 55 5.98 -7.98 0.53
N PRO A 56 5.19 -7.74 -0.52
CA PRO A 56 4.93 -8.75 -1.53
C PRO A 56 6.26 -9.29 -2.10
N PRO A 57 6.32 -10.57 -2.51
CA PRO A 57 7.49 -11.11 -3.20
C PRO A 57 7.76 -10.33 -4.50
N GLY A 58 9.02 -9.97 -4.75
CA GLY A 58 9.43 -9.32 -6.01
C GLY A 58 9.34 -7.80 -6.03
N ARG A 59 9.42 -7.13 -4.88
CA ARG A 59 9.71 -5.70 -4.79
C ARG A 59 11.12 -5.45 -4.27
#